data_AF-A0A2V3V287-F1
#
_entry.id   AF-A0A2V3V287-F1
#
_cell.length_a   1.000
_cell.length_b   1.000
_cell.length_c   1.000
_cell.angle_alpha   90.00
_cell.angle_beta   90.00
_cell.angle_gamma   90.00
#
_symmetry.space_group_name_H-M   'P 1'
#
loop_
_entity.id
_entity.type
_entity.pdbx_description
1 polymer ?
#
loop_
_entity_poly.entity_id
_entity_poly.type
_entity_poly.pdbx_seq_one_letter_code
_entity_poly.pdbx_strand_id
1 'polypeptide(L)'
;MLRTLTLMIAGLAMTLLAACQPPAQLLVEKAYVKLSPVEGSPSVLYFTIKGGPSDTVLRSITSPNILRLEMHETVEENGMSMMKPITAVAVPTRGKVAFEPGGKHVMVWGFDNASRKAGKAEFVFSFSNGEKISVDAALKEMKPEDGMAHH
;
A
#
# COMPACT_ATOMS: atom_id res chain seq x y z
N MET A 1 24.59 -56.83 -48.67
CA MET A 1 25.19 -55.48 -48.65
C MET A 1 24.34 -54.59 -47.76
N LEU A 2 25.00 -54.03 -46.76
CA LEU A 2 24.46 -53.28 -45.62
C LEU A 2 23.99 -51.88 -46.06
N ARG A 3 22.82 -51.42 -45.58
CA ARG A 3 22.51 -49.99 -45.49
C ARG A 3 21.42 -49.73 -44.45
N THR A 4 21.90 -49.42 -43.26
CA THR A 4 21.21 -48.75 -42.17
C THR A 4 20.60 -47.44 -42.63
N LEU A 5 19.35 -47.15 -42.24
CA LEU A 5 18.87 -45.78 -42.14
C LEU A 5 17.95 -45.65 -40.93
N THR A 6 18.58 -45.38 -39.79
CA THR A 6 17.99 -44.85 -38.57
C THR A 6 17.76 -43.35 -38.77
N LEU A 7 16.51 -42.87 -38.70
CA LEU A 7 16.09 -41.46 -38.49
C LEU A 7 14.55 -41.44 -38.67
N MET A 8 13.67 -40.88 -37.84
CA MET A 8 13.73 -39.91 -36.76
C MET A 8 12.61 -40.25 -35.75
N ILE A 9 12.96 -40.37 -34.46
CA ILE A 9 12.00 -40.25 -33.36
C ILE A 9 12.51 -39.07 -32.51
N ALA A 10 11.56 -38.32 -31.94
CA ALA A 10 11.72 -37.23 -30.97
C ALA A 10 11.78 -35.80 -31.54
N GLY A 11 10.70 -35.40 -32.22
CA GLY A 11 10.32 -34.01 -32.35
C GLY A 11 9.00 -33.76 -31.62
N LEU A 12 8.99 -32.75 -30.74
CA LEU A 12 7.82 -32.08 -30.17
C LEU A 12 7.21 -32.64 -28.86
N ALA A 13 7.96 -32.52 -27.76
CA ALA A 13 7.38 -32.52 -26.41
C ALA A 13 8.01 -31.41 -25.55
N MET A 14 7.87 -30.16 -25.98
CA MET A 14 8.29 -28.99 -25.19
C MET A 14 7.32 -27.82 -25.35
N THR A 15 6.04 -28.01 -25.02
CA THR A 15 5.15 -26.87 -24.78
C THR A 15 4.06 -27.32 -23.83
N LEU A 16 4.20 -27.01 -22.54
CA LEU A 16 3.13 -26.77 -21.56
C LEU A 16 3.76 -26.61 -20.15
N LEU A 17 4.73 -25.71 -20.01
CA LEU A 17 4.86 -25.01 -18.73
C LEU A 17 3.74 -23.98 -18.70
N ALA A 18 2.52 -24.44 -18.39
CA ALA A 18 1.46 -23.55 -17.95
C ALA A 18 2.02 -22.77 -16.77
N ALA A 19 2.21 -21.46 -16.96
CA ALA A 19 2.71 -20.57 -15.93
C ALA A 19 1.68 -20.55 -14.79
N CYS A 20 1.85 -21.44 -13.81
CA CYS A 20 1.22 -21.34 -12.51
C CYS A 20 1.79 -20.10 -11.83
N GLN A 21 1.26 -18.93 -12.17
CA GLN A 21 1.43 -17.78 -11.29
C GLN A 21 0.61 -18.06 -10.03
N PRO A 22 1.21 -17.95 -8.84
CA PRO A 22 0.44 -18.06 -7.60
C PRO A 22 -0.72 -17.06 -7.63
N PRO A 23 -1.86 -17.40 -7.01
CA PRO A 23 -3.00 -16.51 -6.97
C PRO A 23 -2.57 -15.16 -6.40
N ALA A 24 -2.95 -14.08 -7.08
CA ALA A 24 -2.68 -12.73 -6.60
C ALA A 24 -3.37 -12.55 -5.24
N GLN A 25 -2.65 -12.02 -4.26
CA GLN A 25 -3.16 -11.81 -2.91
C GLN A 25 -3.33 -10.31 -2.68
N LEU A 26 -4.46 -9.93 -2.07
CA LEU A 26 -4.67 -8.58 -1.61
C LEU A 26 -3.77 -8.35 -0.40
N LEU A 27 -2.85 -7.40 -0.49
CA LEU A 27 -1.86 -7.14 0.56
C LEU A 27 -1.72 -5.64 0.81
N VAL A 28 -1.41 -5.30 2.06
CA VAL A 28 -0.97 -3.96 2.45
C VAL A 28 0.46 -4.08 2.97
N GLU A 29 1.39 -3.39 2.30
CA GLU A 29 2.82 -3.49 2.56
C GLU A 29 3.46 -2.12 2.76
N LYS A 30 4.67 -2.12 3.34
CA LYS A 30 5.50 -0.92 3.52
C LYS A 30 4.80 0.20 4.31
N ALA A 31 3.92 -0.17 5.24
CA ALA A 31 3.21 0.80 6.05
C ALA A 31 4.15 1.48 7.06
N TYR A 32 4.13 2.80 7.10
CA TYR A 32 4.80 3.60 8.12
C TYR A 32 4.07 4.91 8.36
N VAL A 33 4.18 5.41 9.59
CA VAL A 33 3.70 6.74 9.96
C VAL A 33 4.89 7.69 9.97
N LYS A 34 4.77 8.79 9.24
CA LYS A 34 5.63 9.96 9.36
C LYS A 34 5.05 10.85 10.47
N LEU A 35 5.71 10.89 11.62
CA LEU A 35 5.28 11.72 12.75
C LEU A 35 5.46 13.20 12.43
N SER A 36 4.47 14.00 12.81
CA SER A 36 4.60 15.46 12.81
C SER A 36 5.65 15.90 13.84
N PRO A 37 6.57 16.81 13.49
CA PRO A 37 7.48 17.43 14.46
C PRO A 37 6.76 18.45 15.35
N VAL A 38 5.59 18.95 14.93
CA VAL A 38 4.76 19.88 15.68
C VAL A 38 3.71 19.10 16.45
N GLU A 39 3.69 19.28 17.77
CA GLU A 39 2.68 18.67 18.65
C GLU A 39 1.27 19.14 18.26
N GLY A 40 0.30 18.23 18.31
CA GLY A 40 -1.10 18.51 17.94
C GLY A 40 -1.38 18.55 16.42
N SER A 41 -0.36 18.70 15.58
CA SER A 41 -0.51 18.59 14.12
C SER A 41 -0.64 17.13 13.65
N PRO A 42 -1.35 16.85 12.54
CA PRO A 42 -1.50 15.49 12.03
C PRO A 42 -0.16 14.89 11.63
N SER A 43 0.04 13.62 12.00
CA SER A 43 1.01 12.75 11.35
C SER A 43 0.43 12.20 10.05
N VAL A 44 1.25 11.55 9.23
CA VAL A 44 0.81 11.00 7.95
C VAL A 44 1.17 9.52 7.84
N LEU A 45 0.19 8.66 7.60
CA LEU A 45 0.39 7.24 7.30
C LEU A 45 0.52 7.05 5.78
N TYR A 46 1.58 6.33 5.40
CA TYR A 46 1.91 5.92 4.05
C TYR A 46 2.01 4.40 3.97
N PHE A 47 1.65 3.81 2.83
CA PHE A 47 1.65 2.37 2.58
C PHE A 47 1.46 2.08 1.09
N THR A 48 1.56 0.81 0.69
CA THR A 48 1.21 0.35 -0.65
C THR A 48 0.19 -0.78 -0.55
N ILE A 49 -0.86 -0.73 -1.37
CA ILE A 49 -1.78 -1.84 -1.58
C ILE A 49 -1.38 -2.58 -2.85
N LYS A 50 -1.26 -3.91 -2.75
CA LYS A 50 -1.18 -4.83 -3.89
C LYS A 50 -2.55 -5.45 -4.10
N GLY A 51 -3.10 -5.31 -5.30
CA GLY A 51 -4.41 -5.87 -5.64
C GLY A 51 -4.40 -7.39 -5.70
N GLY A 52 -5.49 -7.98 -5.21
CA GLY A 52 -5.72 -9.43 -5.23
C GLY A 52 -6.19 -9.96 -6.59
N PRO A 53 -6.95 -11.08 -6.61
CA PRO A 53 -7.35 -11.73 -7.85
C PRO A 53 -8.50 -11.02 -8.56
N SER A 54 -9.24 -10.15 -7.87
CA SER A 54 -10.36 -9.37 -8.40
C SER A 54 -10.25 -7.90 -7.98
N ASP A 55 -10.96 -7.02 -8.69
CA ASP A 55 -11.10 -5.62 -8.29
C ASP A 55 -11.75 -5.52 -6.90
N THR A 56 -11.30 -4.56 -6.12
CA THR A 56 -11.89 -4.22 -4.82
C THR A 56 -11.74 -2.72 -4.56
N VAL A 57 -12.28 -2.25 -3.45
CA VAL A 57 -12.23 -0.85 -3.04
C VAL A 57 -11.81 -0.79 -1.58
N LEU A 58 -10.77 -0.02 -1.27
CA LEU A 58 -10.48 0.36 0.11
C LEU A 58 -11.59 1.33 0.56
N ARG A 59 -12.37 0.92 1.57
CA ARG A 59 -13.52 1.68 2.09
C ARG A 59 -13.18 2.51 3.31
N SER A 60 -12.33 1.99 4.19
CA SER A 60 -11.97 2.68 5.42
C SER A 60 -10.69 2.13 6.01
N ILE A 61 -10.04 2.96 6.82
CA ILE A 61 -8.94 2.56 7.69
C ILE A 61 -9.33 2.96 9.11
N THR A 62 -9.20 2.03 10.03
CA THR A 62 -9.46 2.25 11.46
C THR A 62 -8.26 1.83 12.27
N SER A 63 -8.17 2.29 13.51
CA SER A 63 -7.15 1.80 14.45
C SER A 63 -7.70 1.85 15.88
N PRO A 64 -7.38 0.86 16.72
CA PRO A 64 -7.79 0.88 18.12
C PRO A 64 -7.03 1.92 18.97
N ASN A 65 -5.88 2.43 18.50
CA ASN A 65 -4.97 3.29 19.27
C ASN A 65 -4.89 4.74 18.78
N ILE A 66 -5.78 5.11 17.84
CA ILE A 66 -5.75 6.40 17.14
C ILE A 66 -7.12 7.07 17.24
N LEU A 67 -7.13 8.36 17.57
CA LEU A 67 -8.36 9.13 17.71
C LEU A 67 -9.09 9.37 16.38
N ARG A 68 -8.35 9.73 15.32
CA ARG A 68 -8.94 10.09 14.03
C ARG A 68 -8.03 9.73 12.86
N LEU A 69 -8.65 9.25 11.78
CA LEU A 69 -8.04 8.91 10.51
C LEU A 69 -8.87 9.49 9.37
N GLU A 70 -8.20 10.12 8.41
CA GLU A 70 -8.85 10.62 7.19
C GLU A 70 -7.97 10.31 5.98
N MET A 71 -8.55 9.73 4.93
CA MET A 71 -7.84 9.51 3.66
C MET A 71 -7.92 10.78 2.81
N HIS A 72 -6.79 11.17 2.23
CA HIS A 72 -6.65 12.39 1.42
C HIS A 72 -5.85 12.08 0.16
N GLU A 73 -5.98 12.95 -0.84
CA GLU A 73 -5.15 12.98 -2.04
C GLU A 73 -4.63 14.39 -2.27
N THR A 74 -3.34 14.49 -2.57
CA THR A 74 -2.75 15.75 -3.03
C THR A 74 -3.07 15.91 -4.51
N VAL A 75 -3.65 17.04 -4.88
CA VAL A 75 -3.91 17.41 -6.27
C VAL A 75 -3.31 18.78 -6.56
N GLU A 76 -2.88 19.00 -7.80
CA GLU A 76 -2.54 20.34 -8.29
C GLU A 76 -3.77 20.96 -8.95
N GLU A 77 -4.13 22.16 -8.50
CA GLU A 77 -5.21 22.94 -9.08
C GLU A 77 -4.76 24.40 -9.18
N ASN A 78 -4.79 24.96 -10.40
CA ASN A 78 -4.34 26.33 -10.68
C ASN A 78 -2.91 26.64 -10.21
N GLY A 79 -1.99 25.68 -10.35
CA GLY A 79 -0.59 25.82 -9.93
C GLY A 79 -0.37 25.76 -8.41
N MET A 80 -1.41 25.41 -7.64
CA MET A 80 -1.34 25.23 -6.19
C MET A 80 -1.61 23.78 -5.81
N SER A 81 -0.74 23.22 -4.97
CA SER A 81 -0.96 21.90 -4.38
C SER A 81 -1.94 21.97 -3.21
N MET A 82 -2.97 21.12 -3.24
CA MET A 82 -4.00 21.08 -2.22
C MET A 82 -4.37 19.64 -1.86
N MET A 83 -4.69 19.42 -0.58
CA MET A 83 -5.15 18.12 -0.08
C MET A 83 -6.67 18.05 -0.14
N LYS A 84 -7.20 17.04 -0.84
CA LYS A 84 -8.63 16.78 -0.94
C LYS A 84 -8.98 15.50 -0.18
N PRO A 85 -9.99 15.51 0.71
CA PRO A 85 -10.44 14.30 1.38
C PRO A 85 -11.04 13.33 0.36
N ILE A 86 -10.78 12.04 0.55
CA ILE A 86 -11.32 10.95 -0.25
C ILE A 86 -11.94 9.91 0.68
N THR A 87 -13.06 9.31 0.27
CA THR A 87 -13.80 8.35 1.11
C THR A 87 -13.61 6.91 0.68
N ALA A 88 -13.05 6.67 -0.51
CA ALA A 88 -12.79 5.34 -1.04
C ALA A 88 -11.67 5.38 -2.09
N VAL A 89 -10.96 4.26 -2.25
CA VAL A 89 -9.93 4.12 -3.28
C VAL A 89 -10.09 2.80 -4.02
N ALA A 90 -10.23 2.86 -5.35
CA ALA A 90 -10.27 1.67 -6.19
C ALA A 90 -8.92 0.94 -6.15
N VAL A 91 -8.97 -0.38 -6.02
CA VAL A 91 -7.81 -1.27 -6.03
C VAL A 91 -8.03 -2.28 -7.14
N PRO A 92 -7.44 -2.05 -8.34
CA PRO A 92 -7.60 -2.96 -9.46
C PRO A 92 -6.98 -4.33 -9.19
N THR A 93 -7.53 -5.38 -9.81
CA THR A 93 -6.97 -6.73 -9.81
C THR A 93 -5.50 -6.71 -10.21
N ARG A 94 -4.65 -7.35 -9.41
CA ARG A 94 -3.18 -7.37 -9.57
C ARG A 94 -2.51 -6.00 -9.66
N GLY A 95 -3.27 -4.94 -9.36
CA GLY A 95 -2.82 -3.55 -9.44
C GLY A 95 -1.94 -3.16 -8.26
N LYS A 96 -1.49 -1.91 -8.29
CA LYS A 96 -0.76 -1.29 -7.18
C LYS A 96 -1.36 0.08 -6.92
N VAL A 97 -1.67 0.36 -5.67
CA VAL A 97 -2.10 1.69 -5.21
C VAL A 97 -1.12 2.16 -4.15
N ALA A 98 -0.47 3.29 -4.39
CA ALA A 98 0.48 3.88 -3.46
C ALA A 98 -0.18 5.00 -2.67
N PHE A 99 0.00 4.95 -1.35
CA PHE A 99 -0.20 6.09 -0.46
C PHE A 99 1.20 6.59 -0.08
N GLU A 100 1.65 7.66 -0.74
CA GLU A 100 3.03 8.15 -0.71
C GLU A 100 3.07 9.69 -0.73
N PRO A 101 4.20 10.32 -0.33
CA PRO A 101 4.33 11.78 -0.30
C PRO A 101 3.98 12.42 -1.65
N GLY A 102 3.19 13.49 -1.63
CA GLY A 102 2.73 14.18 -2.84
C GLY A 102 1.59 13.48 -3.60
N GLY A 103 1.14 12.30 -3.15
CA GLY A 103 0.00 11.58 -3.71
C GLY A 103 -1.11 11.37 -2.67
N LYS A 104 -1.67 10.16 -2.66
CA LYS A 104 -2.64 9.73 -1.64
C LYS A 104 -1.94 9.52 -0.30
N HIS A 105 -2.62 9.82 0.78
CA HIS A 105 -2.07 9.68 2.13
C HIS A 105 -3.20 9.62 3.17
N VAL A 106 -2.87 9.22 4.39
CA VAL A 106 -3.83 9.19 5.49
C VAL A 106 -3.36 10.13 6.59
N MET A 107 -4.14 11.16 6.88
CA MET A 107 -3.87 12.00 8.04
C MET A 107 -4.27 11.28 9.32
N VAL A 108 -3.40 11.37 10.33
CA VAL A 108 -3.50 10.61 11.58
C VAL A 108 -3.38 11.54 12.77
N TRP A 109 -4.38 11.53 13.65
CA TRP A 109 -4.40 12.33 14.89
C TRP A 109 -4.55 11.45 16.13
N GLY A 110 -3.92 11.90 17.21
CA GLY A 110 -4.17 11.36 18.55
C GLY A 110 -3.70 9.93 18.74
N PHE A 111 -2.40 9.68 18.51
CA PHE A 111 -1.75 8.45 18.98
C PHE A 111 -1.81 8.35 20.49
N ASP A 112 -2.26 7.21 21.00
CA ASP A 112 -2.17 6.93 22.42
C ASP A 112 -0.70 6.83 22.91
N ASN A 113 -0.52 6.85 24.23
CA ASN A 113 0.80 6.78 24.83
C ASN A 113 1.48 5.42 24.63
N ALA A 114 0.74 4.34 24.45
CA ALA A 114 1.30 3.00 24.29
C ALA A 114 1.95 2.85 22.92
N SER A 115 1.26 3.25 21.85
CA SER A 115 1.78 3.27 20.48
C SER A 115 3.00 4.16 20.35
N ARG A 116 2.99 5.34 20.97
CA ARG A 116 4.17 6.24 21.00
C ARG A 116 5.38 5.57 21.63
N LYS A 117 5.21 4.95 22.81
CA LYS A 117 6.30 4.25 23.50
C LYS A 117 6.78 3.01 22.74
N ALA A 118 5.87 2.29 22.09
CA ALA A 118 6.20 1.11 21.30
C ALA A 118 6.86 1.45 19.95
N GLY A 119 6.80 2.71 19.50
CA GLY A 119 7.30 3.13 18.20
C GLY A 119 6.51 2.54 17.02
N LYS A 120 5.28 2.06 17.24
CA LYS A 120 4.39 1.51 16.20
C LYS A 120 2.92 1.59 16.61
N ALA A 121 2.02 1.54 15.63
CA ALA A 121 0.57 1.45 15.83
C ALA A 121 -0.08 0.48 14.81
N GLU A 122 -1.16 -0.20 15.23
CA GLU A 122 -1.93 -1.09 14.35
C GLU A 122 -2.94 -0.31 13.52
N PHE A 123 -3.08 -0.65 12.25
CA PHE A 123 -4.09 -0.11 11.32
C PHE A 123 -4.86 -1.25 10.65
N VAL A 124 -6.18 -1.13 10.59
CA VAL A 124 -7.09 -2.11 9.99
C VAL A 124 -7.70 -1.53 8.73
N PHE A 125 -7.38 -2.13 7.59
CA PHE A 125 -7.82 -1.75 6.26
C PHE A 125 -9.05 -2.58 5.88
N SER A 126 -10.19 -1.93 5.63
CA SER A 126 -11.44 -2.62 5.25
C SER A 126 -11.74 -2.45 3.78
N PHE A 127 -11.96 -3.56 3.09
CA PHE A 127 -12.19 -3.61 1.64
C PHE A 127 -13.62 -3.99 1.30
N SER A 128 -14.09 -3.60 0.11
CA SER A 128 -15.47 -3.85 -0.34
C SER A 128 -15.82 -5.31 -0.58
N ASN A 129 -14.82 -6.18 -0.74
CA ASN A 129 -14.99 -7.63 -0.84
C ASN A 129 -15.11 -8.33 0.53
N GLY A 130 -15.17 -7.55 1.63
CA GLY A 130 -15.30 -8.06 2.99
C GLY A 130 -13.97 -8.37 3.67
N GLU A 131 -12.85 -8.33 2.96
CA GLU A 131 -11.53 -8.53 3.55
C GLU A 131 -11.17 -7.40 4.51
N LYS A 132 -10.53 -7.78 5.62
CA LYS A 132 -9.91 -6.86 6.57
C LYS A 132 -8.45 -7.25 6.76
N ILE A 133 -7.55 -6.30 6.59
CA ILE A 133 -6.11 -6.52 6.72
C ILE A 133 -5.60 -5.65 7.86
N SER A 134 -5.00 -6.26 8.87
CA SER A 134 -4.33 -5.54 9.97
C SER A 134 -2.84 -5.41 9.68
N VAL A 135 -2.29 -4.21 9.88
CA VAL A 135 -0.86 -3.91 9.68
C VAL A 135 -0.34 -3.06 10.82
N ASP A 136 0.76 -3.51 11.43
CA ASP A 136 1.58 -2.69 12.32
C ASP A 136 2.46 -1.74 11.49
N ALA A 137 2.25 -0.43 11.64
CA ALA A 137 3.07 0.59 10.99
C ALA A 137 4.04 1.21 12.01
N ALA A 138 5.32 1.26 11.66
CA ALA A 138 6.33 1.92 12.48
C ALA A 138 6.11 3.44 12.49
N LEU A 139 6.23 4.05 13.67
CA LEU A 139 6.23 5.50 13.84
C LEU A 139 7.63 6.03 13.60
N LYS A 140 7.81 6.83 12.55
CA LYS A 140 9.09 7.42 12.17
C LYS A 140 9.07 8.90 12.44
N GLU A 141 10.00 9.34 13.27
CA GLU A 141 10.26 10.77 13.47
C GLU A 141 10.86 11.38 12.19
N MET A 142 10.46 12.62 11.92
CA MET A 142 11.17 13.47 10.97
C MET A 142 12.48 13.90 11.61
N LYS A 143 13.62 13.61 10.97
CA LYS A 143 14.82 14.34 11.33
C LYS A 143 14.66 15.80 10.90
N PRO A 144 15.13 16.78 11.68
CA PRO A 144 15.00 18.21 11.35
C PRO A 144 15.51 18.58 9.94
N GLU A 145 16.45 17.80 9.40
CA GLU A 145 17.06 17.99 8.07
C GLU A 145 16.11 17.69 6.89
N ASP A 146 15.07 16.88 7.08
CA ASP A 146 14.13 16.47 6.01
C ASP A 146 13.00 17.49 5.76
N GLY A 147 12.97 18.58 6.54
CA GLY A 147 11.93 19.62 6.52
C GLY A 147 12.34 20.96 5.91
N MET A 148 13.62 21.13 5.54
CA MET A 148 14.12 22.35 4.90
C MET A 148 14.25 22.17 3.38
N ALA A 149 13.15 21.79 2.73
CA ALA A 149 13.02 22.03 1.29
C ALA A 149 12.46 23.45 1.11
N HIS A 150 13.31 24.31 0.58
CA HIS A 150 13.19 25.74 0.36
C HIS A 150 11.80 26.22 -0.10
N HIS A 151 11.34 27.31 0.55
CA HIS A 151 10.45 28.30 -0.07
C HIS A 151 11.20 29.07 -1.16
#